data_AF-B7LP71-F1
#
_entry.id   AF-B7LP71-F1
#
_cell.length_a   1.000
_cell.length_b   1.000
_cell.length_c   1.000
_cell.angle_alpha   90.00
_cell.angle_beta   90.00
_cell.angle_gamma   90.00
#
_symmetry.space_group_name_H-M   'P 1'
#
loop_
_entity.id
_entity.type
_entity.pdbx_description
1 polymer ?
#
loop_
_entity_poly.entity_id
_entity_poly.type
_entity_poly.pdbx_seq_one_letter_code
_entity_poly.pdbx_strand_id
1 'polypeptide(L)'
;MRDGKIVGYSWVMEYSPLKQHHFHVMFYLDGQSFKSSYRIARYIGERWVAKTQGEGIYHISNKKPYHQVSGTKMIHHNDRERQREIEYILSYMAKADQKEEFEELIYGTSIVPPSSGRGRPRKSRKAEEILRKLCCSQSSQER
;
A
#
# COMPACT_ATOMS: atom_id res chain seq x y z
N MET A 1 -6.38 22.98 -3.18
CA MET A 1 -6.16 21.74 -3.95
C MET A 1 -7.18 20.72 -3.45
N ARG A 2 -7.63 19.73 -4.24
CA ARG A 2 -8.50 18.68 -3.68
C ARG A 2 -7.62 17.72 -2.90
N ASP A 3 -7.50 17.95 -1.60
CA ASP A 3 -6.49 17.37 -0.70
C ASP A 3 -6.70 15.88 -0.36
N GLY A 4 -7.67 15.19 -0.96
CA GLY A 4 -8.10 13.83 -0.58
C GLY A 4 -7.62 12.70 -1.50
N LYS A 5 -6.51 12.85 -2.22
CA LYS A 5 -6.11 11.93 -3.30
C LYS A 5 -5.05 10.89 -2.88
N ILE A 6 -4.08 11.31 -2.08
CA ILE A 6 -3.10 10.43 -1.44
C ILE A 6 -3.54 10.32 0.02
N VAL A 7 -3.82 9.10 0.48
CA VAL A 7 -4.33 8.84 1.84
C VAL A 7 -3.23 8.43 2.81
N GLY A 8 -2.02 8.20 2.30
CA GLY A 8 -0.84 7.92 3.11
C GLY A 8 0.40 7.62 2.27
N TYR A 9 1.53 7.41 2.93
CA TYR A 9 2.79 7.02 2.31
C TYR A 9 3.68 6.25 3.29
N SER A 10 4.64 5.53 2.72
CA SER A 10 5.79 4.97 3.44
C SER A 10 7.03 5.05 2.56
N TRP A 11 8.18 5.36 3.14
CA TRP A 11 9.45 5.39 2.42
C TRP A 11 10.60 4.89 3.28
N VAL A 12 11.64 4.39 2.63
CA VAL A 12 12.90 3.99 3.25
C VAL A 12 14.05 4.46 2.37
N MET A 13 15.13 4.92 3.00
CA MET A 13 16.40 5.18 2.33
C MET A 13 17.23 3.88 2.32
N GLU A 14 17.82 3.60 1.17
CA GLU A 14 18.75 2.50 0.97
C GLU A 14 20.04 3.02 0.36
N TYR A 15 21.11 2.27 0.58
CA TYR A 15 22.38 2.51 -0.08
C TYR A 15 22.82 1.24 -0.81
N SER A 16 23.33 1.43 -2.02
CA SER A 16 24.07 0.39 -2.70
C SER A 16 25.23 1.04 -3.45
N PRO A 17 26.42 0.42 -3.50
CA PRO A 17 27.57 1.00 -4.21
C PRO A 17 27.28 1.39 -5.67
N LEU A 18 26.37 0.66 -6.34
CA LEU A 18 25.99 0.91 -7.72
C LEU A 18 24.97 2.06 -7.88
N LYS A 19 23.96 2.16 -7.00
CA LYS A 19 22.87 3.14 -7.13
C LYS A 19 23.01 4.33 -6.17
N GLN A 20 24.02 4.31 -5.31
CA GLN A 20 24.23 5.25 -4.21
C GLN A 20 22.96 5.33 -3.33
N HIS A 21 22.73 6.48 -2.70
CA HIS A 21 21.52 6.72 -1.92
C HIS A 21 20.29 6.78 -2.81
N HIS A 22 19.29 5.94 -2.48
CA HIS A 22 18.03 5.93 -3.18
C HIS A 22 16.88 5.66 -2.21
N PHE A 23 15.68 6.09 -2.61
CA PHE A 23 14.48 5.94 -1.80
C PHE A 23 13.51 4.97 -2.46
N HIS A 24 13.09 3.97 -1.70
CA HIS A 24 11.90 3.19 -2.04
C HIS A 24 10.70 3.87 -1.40
N VAL A 25 9.74 4.29 -2.21
CA VAL A 25 8.55 5.04 -1.76
C VAL A 25 7.28 4.35 -2.23
N MET A 26 6.33 4.17 -1.31
CA MET A 26 4.98 3.69 -1.57
C MET A 26 3.97 4.76 -1.20
N PHE A 27 3.05 5.07 -2.11
CA PHE A 27 1.93 5.97 -1.88
C PHE A 27 0.63 5.19 -1.85
N TYR A 28 -0.20 5.45 -0.84
CA TYR A 28 -1.55 4.91 -0.75
C TYR A 28 -2.53 5.91 -1.34
N LEU A 29 -3.33 5.45 -2.29
CA LEU A 29 -4.25 6.30 -3.05
C LEU A 29 -5.69 5.96 -2.70
N ASP A 30 -6.56 6.97 -2.69
CA ASP A 30 -7.99 6.73 -2.62
C ASP A 30 -8.46 6.06 -3.93
N GLY A 31 -8.84 4.78 -3.85
CA GLY A 31 -9.31 4.00 -5.00
C GLY A 31 -10.63 4.51 -5.60
N GLN A 32 -11.41 5.31 -4.88
CA GLN A 32 -12.59 5.98 -5.48
C GLN A 32 -12.17 7.09 -6.44
N SER A 33 -11.08 7.78 -6.11
CA SER A 33 -10.52 8.88 -6.90
C SER A 33 -9.61 8.40 -8.04
N PHE A 34 -8.94 7.24 -7.87
CA PHE A 34 -7.98 6.72 -8.84
C PHE A 34 -8.28 5.27 -9.28
N LYS A 35 -8.47 5.09 -10.59
CA LYS A 35 -8.55 3.77 -11.22
C LYS A 35 -7.19 3.20 -11.63
N SER A 36 -6.15 4.02 -11.63
CA SER A 36 -4.78 3.62 -11.98
C SER A 36 -3.76 4.49 -11.24
N SER A 37 -2.71 3.87 -10.73
CA SER A 37 -1.60 4.55 -10.05
C SER A 37 -0.57 5.16 -11.00
N TYR A 38 -0.56 4.76 -12.28
CA TYR A 38 0.50 5.17 -13.21
C TYR A 38 0.59 6.68 -13.39
N ARG A 39 -0.56 7.35 -13.60
CA ARG A 39 -0.59 8.80 -13.82
C ARG A 39 -0.07 9.58 -12.63
N ILE A 40 -0.44 9.17 -11.41
CA ILE A 40 0.02 9.86 -10.20
C ILE A 40 1.48 9.53 -9.90
N ALA A 41 1.93 8.29 -10.12
CA ALA A 41 3.33 7.92 -9.95
C ALA A 41 4.24 8.70 -10.91
N ARG A 42 3.84 8.85 -12.17
CA ARG A 42 4.54 9.70 -13.15
C ARG A 42 4.58 11.15 -12.72
N TYR A 43 3.44 11.70 -12.31
CA TYR A 43 3.36 13.09 -11.82
C TYR A 43 4.29 13.34 -10.62
N ILE A 44 4.34 12.41 -9.65
CA ILE A 44 5.25 12.50 -8.50
C ILE A 44 6.70 12.42 -8.96
N GLY A 45 7.02 11.50 -9.88
CA GLY A 45 8.35 11.36 -10.46
C GLY A 45 8.83 12.62 -11.18
N GLU A 46 7.99 13.23 -12.02
CA GLU A 46 8.30 14.50 -12.69
C GLU A 46 8.56 15.64 -11.67
N ARG A 47 7.85 15.63 -10.54
CA ARG A 47 8.10 16.60 -9.46
C ARG A 47 9.39 16.32 -8.69
N TRP A 48 9.78 15.06 -8.54
CA TRP A 48 11.07 14.69 -7.99
C TRP A 48 12.22 15.23 -8.84
N VAL A 49 12.17 15.02 -10.16
CA VAL A 49 13.17 15.57 -11.11
C VAL A 49 13.24 17.09 -10.98
N ALA A 50 12.08 17.77 -10.97
CA ALA A 50 12.05 19.23 -10.83
C ALA A 50 12.62 19.71 -9.49
N LYS A 51 12.31 19.02 -8.38
CA LYS A 51 12.78 19.38 -7.03
C LYS A 51 14.28 19.16 -6.85
N THR A 52 14.84 18.20 -7.57
CA THR A 52 16.28 17.87 -7.62
C THR A 52 17.00 18.59 -8.76
N GLN A 53 16.37 19.60 -9.37
CA GLN A 53 16.97 20.42 -10.44
C GLN A 53 17.48 19.59 -11.64
N GLY A 54 16.86 18.44 -11.91
CA GLY A 54 17.23 17.54 -13.01
C GLY A 54 18.21 16.43 -12.63
N GLU A 55 18.80 16.46 -11.44
CA GLU A 55 19.78 15.44 -11.02
C GLU A 55 19.12 14.13 -10.56
N GLY A 56 17.93 14.22 -9.98
CA GLY A 56 17.21 13.07 -9.47
C GLY A 56 16.53 12.26 -10.57
N ILE A 57 16.70 10.95 -10.52
CA ILE A 57 16.04 9.99 -11.41
C ILE A 57 14.93 9.27 -10.63
N TYR A 58 13.84 8.89 -11.30
CA TYR A 58 12.79 8.06 -10.70
C TYR A 58 12.47 6.85 -11.56
N HIS A 59 12.02 5.78 -10.90
CA HIS A 59 11.52 4.58 -11.57
C HIS A 59 10.15 4.20 -11.00
N ILE A 60 9.17 3.98 -11.88
CA ILE A 60 7.86 3.46 -11.49
C ILE A 60 7.93 1.94 -11.48
N SER A 61 7.82 1.34 -10.29
CA SER A 61 7.83 -0.11 -10.11
C SER A 61 6.60 -0.77 -10.73
N ASN A 62 6.72 -1.15 -11.99
CA ASN A 62 5.74 -2.00 -12.67
C ASN A 62 5.96 -3.47 -12.31
N LYS A 63 4.87 -4.25 -12.22
CA LYS A 63 4.97 -5.70 -12.05
C LYS A 63 5.81 -6.28 -13.19
N LYS A 64 6.90 -6.96 -12.85
CA LYS A 64 7.69 -7.78 -13.80
C LYS A 64 7.21 -9.24 -13.72
N PRO A 65 7.43 -10.07 -14.75
CA PRO A 65 6.96 -11.46 -14.76
C PRO A 65 7.40 -12.29 -13.55
N TYR A 66 8.59 -12.03 -13.03
CA TYR A 66 9.17 -12.72 -11.87
C TYR A 66 8.69 -12.20 -10.51
N HIS A 67 7.96 -11.08 -10.47
CA HIS A 67 7.36 -10.60 -9.22
C HIS A 67 6.06 -11.37 -8.95
N GLN A 68 6.00 -12.04 -7.79
CA GLN A 68 4.81 -12.77 -7.37
C GLN A 68 3.62 -11.81 -7.12
N VAL A 69 3.91 -10.63 -6.60
CA VAL A 69 2.93 -9.63 -6.17
C VAL A 69 3.05 -8.30 -6.93
N SER A 70 2.03 -7.44 -6.84
CA SER A 70 2.00 -6.15 -7.53
C SER A 70 1.49 -5.05 -6.60
N GLY A 71 2.34 -4.04 -6.35
CA GLY A 71 1.99 -2.89 -5.52
C GLY A 71 1.11 -1.83 -6.21
N THR A 72 0.74 -2.02 -7.47
CA THR A 72 -0.04 -1.03 -8.25
C THR A 72 -1.53 -1.37 -8.37
N LYS A 73 -1.95 -2.55 -7.88
CA LYS A 73 -3.34 -3.00 -7.94
C LYS A 73 -4.20 -2.34 -6.85
N MET A 74 -5.48 -2.18 -7.15
CA MET A 74 -6.47 -1.73 -6.17
C MET A 74 -6.66 -2.78 -5.08
N ILE A 75 -6.75 -2.33 -3.82
CA ILE A 75 -6.93 -3.20 -2.66
C ILE A 75 -8.31 -2.92 -2.08
N HIS A 76 -9.13 -3.95 -1.99
CA HIS A 76 -10.42 -3.85 -1.32
C HIS A 76 -10.28 -4.21 0.16
N HIS A 77 -11.08 -3.57 1.01
CA HIS A 77 -11.03 -3.77 2.46
C HIS A 77 -11.31 -5.22 2.91
N ASN A 78 -12.06 -5.98 2.12
CA ASN A 78 -12.40 -7.39 2.36
C ASN A 78 -11.43 -8.37 1.68
N ASP A 79 -10.45 -7.86 0.93
CA ASP A 79 -9.47 -8.66 0.22
C ASP A 79 -8.23 -8.91 1.09
N ARG A 80 -8.31 -9.99 1.89
CA ARG A 80 -7.23 -10.39 2.79
C ARG A 80 -5.99 -10.88 2.06
N GLU A 81 -6.15 -11.40 0.85
CA GLU A 81 -5.02 -11.85 0.05
C GLU A 81 -4.20 -10.66 -0.41
N ARG A 82 -4.84 -9.63 -0.99
CA ARG A 82 -4.13 -8.41 -1.39
C ARG A 82 -3.53 -7.65 -0.23
N GLN A 83 -4.17 -7.65 0.94
CA GLN A 83 -3.56 -7.09 2.16
C GLN A 83 -2.23 -7.76 2.48
N ARG A 84 -2.18 -9.10 2.50
CA ARG A 84 -0.94 -9.86 2.73
C ARG A 84 0.11 -9.63 1.66
N GLU A 85 -0.28 -9.46 0.40
CA GLU A 85 0.67 -9.13 -0.65
C GLU A 85 1.35 -7.77 -0.43
N ILE A 86 0.60 -6.77 0.04
CA ILE A 86 1.20 -5.47 0.38
C ILE A 86 2.09 -5.59 1.60
N GLU A 87 1.67 -6.32 2.64
CA GLU A 87 2.52 -6.61 3.81
C GLU A 87 3.84 -7.25 3.38
N TYR A 88 3.79 -8.19 2.44
CA TYR A 88 4.98 -8.80 1.86
C TYR A 88 5.85 -7.78 1.11
N ILE A 89 5.28 -6.90 0.28
CA ILE A 89 6.04 -5.84 -0.41
C ILE A 89 6.72 -4.90 0.61
N LEU A 90 5.99 -4.49 1.64
CA LEU A 90 6.52 -3.62 2.69
C LEU A 90 7.65 -4.31 3.48
N SER A 91 7.51 -5.60 3.79
CA SER A 91 8.58 -6.37 4.42
C SER A 91 9.84 -6.43 3.56
N TYR A 92 9.68 -6.45 2.23
CA TYR A 92 10.81 -6.44 1.31
C TYR A 92 11.54 -5.09 1.32
N MET A 93 10.81 -3.97 1.39
CA MET A 93 11.40 -2.64 1.58
C MET A 93 12.17 -2.53 2.91
N ALA A 94 11.76 -3.29 3.93
CA ALA A 94 12.40 -3.30 5.24
C ALA A 94 13.63 -4.22 5.35
N LYS A 95 14.04 -4.91 4.27
CA LYS A 95 15.19 -5.84 4.31
C LYS A 95 16.49 -5.14 4.69
N ALA A 96 17.23 -5.77 5.61
CA ALA A 96 18.44 -5.22 6.20
C ALA A 96 19.65 -5.26 5.24
N ASP A 97 19.72 -6.24 4.35
CA ASP A 97 20.85 -6.47 3.42
C ASP A 97 21.17 -5.28 2.49
N GLN A 98 20.25 -4.30 2.37
CA GLN A 98 20.43 -3.09 1.54
C GLN A 98 20.65 -1.83 2.37
N LYS A 99 20.93 -2.01 3.66
CA LYS A 99 21.01 -0.95 4.68
C LYS A 99 22.30 -1.05 5.51
N GLU A 100 23.24 -1.91 5.10
CA GLU A 100 24.46 -2.26 5.85
C GLU A 100 25.37 -1.06 6.15
N GLU A 101 25.27 0.04 5.40
CA GLU A 101 26.05 1.26 5.65
C GLU A 101 25.48 2.13 6.79
N PHE A 102 24.23 1.89 7.22
CA PHE A 102 23.58 2.67 8.27
C PHE A 102 23.47 1.87 9.57
N GLU A 103 23.89 2.46 10.69
CA GLU A 103 23.67 1.90 12.02
C GLU A 103 22.17 1.84 12.38
N GLU A 104 21.36 2.72 11.79
CA GLU A 104 19.91 2.82 12.00
C GLU A 104 19.13 2.87 10.67
N LEU A 105 17.93 2.29 10.65
CA LEU A 105 17.03 2.42 9.49
C LEU A 105 16.54 3.87 9.35
N ILE A 106 16.84 4.49 8.20
CA ILE A 106 16.28 5.79 7.83
C ILE A 106 15.00 5.56 7.01
N TYR A 107 13.84 5.77 7.65
CA TYR A 107 12.53 5.57 7.04
C TYR A 107 11.49 6.57 7.55
N GLY A 108 10.35 6.65 6.87
CA GLY A 108 9.22 7.46 7.33
C GLY A 108 7.88 6.94 6.84
N THR A 109 6.84 7.15 7.64
CA THR A 109 5.47 6.76 7.32
C THR A 109 4.50 7.91 7.62
N SER A 110 3.39 7.96 6.88
CA SER A 110 2.28 8.85 7.22
C SER A 110 1.53 8.34 8.44
N ILE A 111 1.03 9.25 9.27
CA ILE A 111 0.10 8.92 10.36
C ILE A 111 -1.22 8.43 9.75
N VAL A 112 -1.68 7.27 10.18
CA VAL A 112 -3.02 6.76 9.84
C VAL A 112 -3.99 7.27 10.90
N PRO A 113 -4.94 8.16 10.57
CA PRO A 113 -5.90 8.64 11.55
C PRO A 113 -6.82 7.50 12.00
N PRO A 114 -7.31 7.53 13.26
CA PRO A 114 -8.28 6.56 13.73
C PRO A 114 -9.56 6.63 12.87
N SER A 115 -10.27 5.50 12.77
CA SER A 115 -11.51 5.48 12.01
C SER A 115 -12.51 6.47 12.60
N SER A 116 -13.12 7.31 11.76
CA SER A 116 -14.09 8.33 12.21
C SER A 116 -15.39 7.73 12.78
N GLY A 117 -15.62 6.43 12.61
CA GLY A 117 -16.87 5.75 13.00
C GLY A 117 -18.11 6.21 12.21
N ARG A 118 -17.95 7.13 11.26
CA ARG A 118 -19.06 7.67 10.46
C ARG A 118 -19.49 6.68 9.39
N GLY A 119 -20.80 6.65 9.13
CA GLY A 119 -21.44 5.76 8.17
C GLY A 119 -21.91 4.44 8.79
N ARG A 120 -22.48 3.57 7.96
CA ARG A 120 -23.00 2.28 8.41
C ARG A 120 -21.84 1.36 8.84
N PRO A 121 -21.87 0.78 10.06
CA PRO A 121 -20.90 -0.23 10.45
C PRO A 121 -20.89 -1.37 9.42
N ARG A 122 -19.70 -1.71 8.92
CA ARG A 122 -19.56 -2.80 7.95
C ARG A 122 -19.72 -4.12 8.70
N LYS A 123 -20.53 -5.04 8.16
CA LYS A 123 -20.66 -6.40 8.70
C LYS A 123 -19.29 -7.09 8.62
N SER A 124 -18.81 -7.65 9.73
CA SER A 124 -17.58 -8.45 9.68
C SER A 124 -17.90 -9.81 9.03
N ARG A 125 -16.96 -10.34 8.24
CA ARG A 125 -17.11 -11.67 7.59
C ARG A 125 -17.40 -12.78 8.62
N LYS A 126 -16.84 -12.65 9.83
CA LYS A 126 -17.08 -13.52 10.97
C LYS A 126 -18.52 -13.41 11.49
N ALA A 127 -19.06 -12.20 11.60
CA ALA A 127 -20.47 -12.01 11.95
C ALA A 127 -21.41 -12.52 10.85
N GLU A 128 -21.03 -12.39 9.58
CA GLU A 128 -21.81 -12.93 8.46
C GLU A 128 -21.80 -14.46 8.40
N GLU A 129 -20.66 -15.11 8.67
CA GLU A 129 -20.59 -16.57 8.80
C GLU A 129 -21.38 -17.08 10.00
N ILE A 130 -21.33 -16.38 11.15
CA ILE A 130 -22.15 -16.70 12.33
C ILE A 130 -23.63 -16.56 12.00
N LEU A 131 -24.05 -15.45 11.38
CA LEU A 131 -25.44 -15.23 10.98
C LEU A 131 -25.91 -16.26 9.95
N ARG A 132 -25.09 -16.61 8.96
CA ARG A 132 -25.43 -17.67 7.99
C ARG A 132 -25.58 -19.04 8.66
N LYS A 133 -24.69 -19.39 9.59
CA LYS A 133 -24.80 -20.65 10.34
C LYS A 133 -26.07 -20.69 11.20
N LEU A 134 -26.40 -19.59 11.89
CA LEU A 134 -27.61 -19.48 12.69
C LEU A 134 -28.90 -19.55 11.86
N CYS A 135 -28.94 -18.91 10.69
CA CYS A 135 -30.08 -18.98 9.79
C CYS A 135 -30.25 -20.37 9.15
N CYS A 136 -29.16 -21.06 8.79
CA CYS A 136 -29.24 -22.43 8.25
C CYS A 136 -29.62 -23.48 9.31
N SER A 137 -29.27 -23.28 10.59
CA SER A 137 -29.67 -24.20 11.67
C SER A 137 -31.16 -24.12 12.03
N GLN A 138 -31.82 -22.98 11.74
CA GLN A 138 -33.25 -22.82 12.00
C GLN A 138 -34.13 -23.47 10.93
N SER A 139 -33.64 -23.63 9.68
CA SER A 139 -34.36 -24.34 8.61
C SER A 139 -34.38 -25.87 8.72
N SER A 140 -33.73 -26.44 9.73
CA SER A 140 -33.67 -27.91 9.95
C SER A 140 -34.50 -28.39 11.14
N GLN A 141 -35.20 -27.49 11.85
CA GLN A 141 -36.07 -27.85 12.99
C GLN A 141 -37.58 -27.75 12.68
N GLU A 142 -37.98 -27.44 11.44
CA GLU A 142 -39.39 -27.39 11.01
C GLU A 142 -39.79 -28.59 10.11
N ARG A 143 -39.25 -29.78 10.37
CA ARG A 143 -39.73 -31.03 9.75
C ARG A 143 -40.05 -32.10 10.78
#